data_AF-A0A915LVA9-F1
#
_entry.id   AF-A0A915LVA9-F1
#
_cell.length_a   1.000
_cell.length_b   1.000
_cell.length_c   1.000
_cell.angle_alpha   90.00
_cell.angle_beta   90.00
_cell.angle_gamma   90.00
#
_symmetry.space_group_name_H-M   'P 1'
#
loop_
_entity.id
_entity.type
_entity.pdbx_description
1 polymer ?
#
loop_
_entity_poly.entity_id
_entity_poly.type
_entity_poly.pdbx_seq_one_letter_code
_entity_poly.pdbx_strand_id
1 'polypeptide(L)'
;MSAEVNVLWLNGGPGCSSLLGLFTELGPYLLSEDGSKLIKNPYAWNNNANVLFLESPAGVGYSYSTDGNLTTNDDETANYNYEALKQFYNKFPDFKGRATFISGESYAGVYLPMLANLIINGQKNYQINFKGVLIGNGYFSQRLNINTMLTYAYSHGLLDEGLWHSFSKNCCKGCIVINNLDTCDIFGYVGTNTTCLKFV
;
A
#
# COMPACT_ATOMS: atom_id res chain seq x y z
N MET A 1 2.16 28.01 11.67
CA MET A 1 3.37 27.23 12.00
C MET A 1 3.66 26.35 10.81
N SER A 2 4.86 26.37 10.24
CA SER A 2 5.23 25.42 9.19
C SER A 2 5.33 24.04 9.81
N ALA A 3 4.67 23.02 9.24
CA ALA A 3 4.83 21.66 9.74
C ALA A 3 6.30 21.23 9.64
N GLU A 4 6.84 20.65 10.70
CA GLU A 4 8.26 20.25 10.78
C GLU A 4 8.51 18.82 10.28
N VAL A 5 7.46 18.12 9.84
CA VAL A 5 7.50 16.72 9.40
C VAL A 5 7.14 16.62 7.93
N ASN A 6 7.89 15.81 7.18
CA ASN A 6 7.59 15.41 5.81
C ASN A 6 6.96 14.02 5.80
N VAL A 7 5.92 13.84 5.01
CA VAL A 7 5.24 12.56 4.82
C VAL A 7 5.12 12.30 3.33
N LEU A 8 5.74 11.24 2.82
CA LEU A 8 5.44 10.71 1.49
C LEU A 8 4.19 9.84 1.59
N TRP A 9 3.26 9.99 0.65
CA TRP A 9 2.07 9.15 0.51
C TRP A 9 2.06 8.41 -0.84
N LEU A 10 1.84 7.08 -0.78
CA LEU A 10 1.71 6.19 -1.93
C LEU A 10 0.41 5.37 -1.82
N ASN A 11 -0.51 5.51 -2.77
CA ASN A 11 -1.59 4.52 -2.93
C ASN A 11 -1.05 3.24 -3.59
N GLY A 12 -1.79 2.14 -3.45
CA GLY A 12 -1.39 0.81 -3.92
C GLY A 12 -1.80 0.48 -5.37
N GLY A 13 -2.53 -0.62 -5.55
CA GLY A 13 -2.95 -1.15 -6.84
C GLY A 13 -2.44 -2.58 -7.06
N PRO A 14 -1.27 -2.82 -7.68
CA PRO A 14 -0.35 -1.85 -8.29
C PRO A 14 -0.94 -0.97 -9.38
N GLY A 15 -0.44 0.26 -9.51
CA GLY A 15 -0.80 1.16 -10.61
C GLY A 15 -1.92 2.16 -10.32
N CYS A 16 -2.37 2.28 -9.07
CA CYS A 16 -3.33 3.30 -8.68
C CYS A 16 -2.63 4.64 -8.39
N SER A 17 -3.28 5.73 -8.77
CA SER A 17 -2.76 7.08 -8.53
C SER A 17 -2.80 7.46 -7.05
N SER A 18 -1.73 8.09 -6.56
CA SER A 18 -1.70 8.70 -5.22
C SER A 18 -2.54 9.97 -5.11
N LEU A 19 -3.07 10.49 -6.22
CA LEU A 19 -4.07 11.55 -6.20
C LEU A 19 -5.43 11.04 -5.68
N LEU A 20 -5.64 9.72 -5.62
CA LEU A 20 -6.74 9.13 -4.87
C LEU A 20 -6.65 9.56 -3.40
N GLY A 21 -5.51 9.35 -2.74
CA GLY A 21 -5.29 9.83 -1.37
C GLY A 21 -5.44 11.35 -1.21
N LEU A 22 -5.02 12.12 -2.22
CA LEU A 22 -5.17 13.57 -2.19
C LEU A 22 -6.63 14.01 -2.24
N PHE A 23 -7.43 13.46 -3.15
CA PHE A 23 -8.76 13.99 -3.47
C PHE A 23 -9.91 13.21 -2.83
N THR A 24 -9.68 12.05 -2.24
CA THR A 24 -10.75 11.22 -1.65
C THR A 24 -10.47 10.78 -0.21
N GLU A 25 -9.25 10.96 0.31
CA GLU A 25 -8.87 10.47 1.64
C GLU A 25 -8.38 11.59 2.56
N LEU A 26 -7.11 11.97 2.46
CA LEU A 26 -6.38 12.69 3.51
C LEU A 26 -5.84 14.06 3.07
N GLY A 27 -6.07 14.45 1.81
CA GLY A 27 -5.68 15.76 1.32
C GLY A 27 -6.51 16.92 1.87
N PRO A 28 -6.06 18.16 1.66
CA PRO A 28 -6.70 19.39 2.16
C PRO A 28 -8.09 19.65 1.58
N TYR A 29 -8.37 19.11 0.40
CA TYR A 29 -9.64 19.26 -0.28
C TYR A 29 -10.05 17.94 -0.92
N LEU A 30 -11.29 17.55 -0.71
CA LEU A 30 -11.90 16.37 -1.31
C LEU A 30 -12.76 16.77 -2.51
N LEU A 31 -12.88 15.89 -3.51
CA LEU A 31 -13.83 16.07 -4.60
C LEU A 31 -15.27 15.90 -4.09
N SER A 32 -16.18 16.75 -4.56
CA SER A 32 -17.62 16.53 -4.38
C SER A 32 -18.09 15.27 -5.11
N GLU A 33 -19.24 14.72 -4.72
CA GLU A 33 -19.79 13.49 -5.34
C GLU A 33 -19.95 13.61 -6.87
N ASP A 34 -20.28 14.80 -7.36
CA ASP A 34 -20.41 15.11 -8.79
C ASP A 34 -19.08 15.51 -9.47
N GLY A 35 -17.98 15.53 -8.72
CA GLY A 35 -16.65 15.94 -9.19
C GLY A 35 -16.50 17.41 -9.56
N SER A 36 -17.52 18.25 -9.30
CA SER A 36 -17.55 19.64 -9.79
C SER A 36 -16.84 20.64 -8.86
N LYS A 37 -16.62 20.27 -7.59
CA LYS A 37 -16.09 21.16 -6.56
C LYS A 37 -15.06 20.48 -5.67
N LEU A 38 -14.21 21.32 -5.09
CA LEU A 38 -13.29 20.94 -4.01
C LEU A 38 -13.89 21.38 -2.67
N ILE A 39 -14.10 20.42 -1.76
CA ILE A 39 -14.66 20.60 -0.43
C ILE A 39 -13.52 20.52 0.58
N LYS A 40 -13.36 21.56 1.42
CA LYS A 40 -12.29 21.58 2.42
C LYS A 40 -12.42 20.40 3.39
N ASN A 41 -11.33 19.67 3.58
CA ASN A 41 -11.24 18.56 4.53
C ASN A 41 -10.76 19.09 5.90
N PRO A 42 -11.60 19.08 6.96
CA PRO A 42 -11.16 19.48 8.29
C PRO A 42 -10.16 18.50 8.93
N TYR A 43 -10.07 17.27 8.43
CA TYR A 43 -9.21 16.20 8.95
C TYR A 43 -7.97 15.96 8.09
N ALA A 44 -7.63 16.91 7.21
CA ALA A 44 -6.52 16.77 6.30
C ALA A 44 -5.19 16.57 7.04
N TRP A 45 -4.36 15.63 6.55
CA TRP A 45 -3.07 15.34 7.17
C TRP A 45 -2.10 16.52 7.09
N ASN A 46 -2.27 17.37 6.07
CA ASN A 46 -1.43 18.55 5.93
C ASN A 46 -1.69 19.64 7.00
N ASN A 47 -2.66 19.44 7.90
CA ASN A 47 -2.79 20.25 9.11
C ASN A 47 -1.61 20.08 10.07
N ASN A 48 -0.91 18.93 10.01
CA ASN A 48 0.19 18.58 10.93
C ASN A 48 1.49 18.16 10.21
N ALA A 49 1.48 18.02 8.89
CA ALA A 49 2.63 17.56 8.10
C ALA A 49 2.72 18.26 6.73
N ASN A 50 3.89 18.20 6.09
CA ASN A 50 4.02 18.44 4.66
C ASN A 50 3.82 17.10 3.95
N VAL A 51 2.71 16.93 3.24
CA VAL A 51 2.37 15.66 2.58
C VAL A 51 2.71 15.73 1.09
N LEU A 52 3.57 14.82 0.65
CA LEU A 52 3.96 14.63 -0.75
C LEU A 52 3.20 13.43 -1.31
N PHE A 53 2.26 13.67 -2.22
CA PHE A 53 1.57 12.61 -2.97
C PHE A 53 2.35 12.31 -4.24
N LEU A 54 2.81 11.07 -4.41
CA LEU A 54 3.62 10.67 -5.56
C LEU A 54 2.88 9.62 -6.38
N GLU A 55 2.54 9.93 -7.63
CA GLU A 55 2.03 8.95 -8.58
C GLU A 55 3.18 8.07 -9.09
N SER A 56 3.10 6.77 -8.83
CA SER A 56 4.16 5.80 -9.12
C SER A 56 3.57 4.40 -9.33
N PRO A 57 4.14 3.56 -10.21
CA PRO A 57 5.29 3.82 -11.10
C PRO A 57 4.96 4.70 -12.32
N ALA A 58 5.91 4.86 -13.25
CA ALA A 58 5.65 5.49 -14.54
C ALA A 58 4.47 4.81 -15.27
N GLY A 59 3.59 5.59 -15.88
CA GLY A 59 2.32 5.13 -16.45
C GLY A 59 1.11 5.33 -15.52
N VAL A 60 1.33 5.62 -14.23
CA VAL A 60 0.26 5.93 -13.29
C VAL A 60 -0.11 7.40 -13.35
N GLY A 61 -1.37 7.68 -13.69
CA GLY A 61 -1.92 9.04 -13.70
C GLY A 61 -1.14 9.97 -14.63
N TYR A 62 -0.48 10.98 -14.08
CA TYR A 62 0.33 11.92 -14.87
C TYR A 62 1.82 11.53 -14.97
N SER A 63 2.26 10.49 -14.25
CA SER A 63 3.63 9.97 -14.38
C SER A 63 3.80 9.20 -15.69
N TYR A 64 4.90 9.43 -16.42
CA TYR A 64 5.14 8.81 -17.73
C TYR A 64 6.60 8.43 -17.94
N SER A 65 6.85 7.49 -18.86
CA SER A 65 8.20 7.19 -19.36
C SER A 65 8.42 7.85 -20.72
N THR A 66 9.61 8.43 -20.94
CA THR A 66 9.96 9.11 -22.21
C THR A 66 10.22 8.15 -23.36
N ASP A 67 10.64 6.91 -23.07
CA ASP A 67 10.84 5.86 -24.07
C ASP A 67 9.58 4.99 -24.30
N GLY A 68 8.50 5.27 -23.56
CA GLY A 68 7.24 4.53 -23.60
C GLY A 68 7.27 3.17 -22.90
N ASN A 69 8.39 2.73 -22.32
CA ASN A 69 8.45 1.48 -21.58
C ASN A 69 7.84 1.66 -20.19
N LEU A 70 6.74 0.95 -19.94
CA LEU A 70 6.04 0.94 -18.65
C LEU A 70 6.22 -0.40 -17.90
N THR A 71 7.03 -1.31 -18.45
CA THR A 71 7.32 -2.58 -17.79
C THR A 71 8.15 -2.30 -16.55
N THR A 72 7.69 -2.78 -15.39
CA THR A 72 8.43 -2.65 -14.15
C THR A 72 8.16 -3.81 -13.19
N ASN A 73 8.90 -3.84 -12.09
CA ASN A 73 8.71 -4.75 -10.97
C ASN A 73 8.88 -4.00 -9.64
N ASP A 74 8.76 -4.71 -8.52
CA ASP A 74 8.81 -4.11 -7.19
C ASP A 74 10.19 -3.49 -6.86
N ASP A 75 11.30 -4.12 -7.28
CA ASP A 75 12.65 -3.60 -7.06
C ASP A 75 12.91 -2.30 -7.85
N GLU A 76 12.51 -2.27 -9.11
CA GLU A 76 12.62 -1.08 -9.96
C GLU A 76 11.73 0.05 -9.45
N THR A 77 10.49 -0.25 -9.08
CA THR A 77 9.55 0.74 -8.51
C THR A 77 10.11 1.34 -7.22
N ALA A 78 10.68 0.52 -6.33
CA ALA A 78 11.33 1.00 -5.12
C ALA A 78 12.52 1.92 -5.43
N ASN A 79 13.37 1.56 -6.39
CA ASN A 79 14.49 2.39 -6.83
C ASN A 79 14.03 3.73 -7.41
N TYR A 80 13.03 3.73 -8.30
CA TYR A 80 12.48 4.96 -8.88
C TYR A 80 11.85 5.87 -7.82
N ASN A 81 11.14 5.30 -6.85
CA ASN A 81 10.60 6.06 -5.72
C ASN A 81 11.70 6.68 -4.86
N TYR A 82 12.79 5.94 -4.62
CA TYR A 82 13.94 6.44 -3.88
C TYR A 82 14.64 7.59 -4.62
N GLU A 83 14.85 7.46 -5.93
CA GLU A 83 15.40 8.54 -6.76
C GLU A 83 14.47 9.75 -6.77
N ALA A 84 13.16 9.57 -6.96
CA ALA A 84 12.18 10.64 -6.94
C ALA A 84 12.21 11.42 -5.61
N LEU A 85 12.32 10.71 -4.47
CA LEU A 85 12.42 11.34 -3.15
C LEU A 85 13.70 12.16 -2.99
N LYS A 86 14.85 11.66 -3.47
CA LYS A 86 16.10 12.44 -3.49
C LYS A 86 15.99 13.67 -4.38
N GLN A 87 15.38 13.53 -5.56
CA GLN A 87 15.16 14.65 -6.47
C GLN A 87 14.22 15.70 -5.88
N PHE A 88 13.16 15.28 -5.18
CA PHE A 88 12.29 16.17 -4.42
C PHE A 88 13.10 17.01 -3.42
N TYR A 89 13.92 16.37 -2.57
CA TYR A 89 14.75 17.09 -1.60
C TYR A 89 15.83 17.97 -2.24
N ASN A 90 16.37 17.58 -3.40
CA ASN A 90 17.30 18.42 -4.14
C ASN A 90 16.61 19.67 -4.71
N LYS A 91 15.39 19.52 -5.21
CA LYS A 91 14.59 20.61 -5.77
C LYS A 91 14.06 21.55 -4.67
N PHE A 92 13.69 21.00 -3.53
CA PHE A 92 13.12 21.72 -2.39
C PHE A 92 14.00 21.55 -1.14
N PRO A 93 15.15 22.25 -1.09
CA PRO A 93 16.12 22.08 0.00
C PRO A 93 15.58 22.45 1.38
N ASP A 94 14.55 23.31 1.47
CA ASP A 94 13.93 23.71 2.74
C ASP A 94 13.25 22.56 3.50
N PHE A 95 12.97 21.44 2.83
CA PHE A 95 12.45 20.22 3.46
C PHE A 95 13.56 19.24 3.87
N LYS A 96 14.81 19.43 3.43
CA LYS A 96 15.94 18.58 3.84
C LYS A 96 16.16 18.68 5.35
N GLY A 97 16.59 17.58 5.96
CA GLY A 97 16.88 17.49 7.40
C GLY A 97 15.65 17.39 8.31
N ARG A 98 14.44 17.71 7.82
CA ARG A 98 13.20 17.50 8.56
C ARG A 98 12.89 16.02 8.76
N ALA A 99 12.22 15.68 9.85
CA ALA A 99 11.77 14.33 10.13
C ALA A 99 10.92 13.82 8.95
N THR A 100 11.28 12.66 8.41
CA THR A 100 10.66 12.12 7.19
C THR A 100 10.04 10.76 7.49
N PHE A 101 8.76 10.64 7.19
CA PHE A 101 8.02 9.38 7.20
C PHE A 101 7.60 9.03 5.78
N ILE A 102 7.52 7.73 5.49
CA ILE A 102 6.88 7.25 4.27
C ILE A 102 5.60 6.52 4.67
N SER A 103 4.55 6.69 3.89
CA SER A 103 3.22 6.19 4.21
C SER A 103 2.44 5.81 2.97
N GLY A 104 1.39 5.01 3.15
CA GLY A 104 0.56 4.55 2.05
C GLY A 104 -0.35 3.40 2.43
N GLU A 105 -1.04 2.88 1.42
CA GLU A 105 -2.07 1.86 1.61
C GLU A 105 -2.05 0.72 0.58
N SER A 106 -2.72 -0.39 0.90
CA SER A 106 -2.92 -1.52 -0.01
C SER A 106 -1.57 -2.12 -0.47
N TYR A 107 -1.30 -2.19 -1.78
CA TYR A 107 -0.01 -2.68 -2.32
C TYR A 107 1.19 -1.82 -1.90
N ALA A 108 0.99 -0.64 -1.32
CA ALA A 108 2.06 0.08 -0.63
C ALA A 108 2.67 -0.71 0.56
N GLY A 109 2.00 -1.77 1.02
CA GLY A 109 2.57 -2.79 1.90
C GLY A 109 3.81 -3.49 1.33
N VAL A 110 3.98 -3.49 0.00
CA VAL A 110 5.22 -3.92 -0.69
C VAL A 110 6.13 -2.72 -0.95
N TYR A 111 5.59 -1.61 -1.49
CA TYR A 111 6.38 -0.44 -1.88
C TYR A 111 7.16 0.17 -0.71
N LEU A 112 6.52 0.34 0.44
CA LEU A 112 7.08 1.10 1.55
C LEU A 112 8.21 0.35 2.28
N PRO A 113 8.10 -0.95 2.61
CA PRO A 113 9.23 -1.68 3.17
C PRO A 113 10.45 -1.72 2.24
N MET A 114 10.23 -1.88 0.93
CA MET A 114 11.33 -1.88 -0.05
C MET A 114 11.98 -0.50 -0.17
N LEU A 115 11.19 0.57 -0.22
CA LEU A 115 11.70 1.94 -0.18
C LEU A 115 12.44 2.26 1.13
N ALA A 116 11.90 1.84 2.28
CA ALA A 116 12.56 2.01 3.57
C ALA A 116 13.94 1.34 3.59
N ASN A 117 14.06 0.13 3.05
CA ASN A 117 15.34 -0.57 2.94
C ASN A 117 16.36 0.23 2.11
N LEU A 118 15.95 0.81 0.98
CA LEU A 118 16.82 1.67 0.17
C LEU A 118 17.24 2.95 0.91
N ILE A 119 16.31 3.61 1.62
CA ILE A 119 16.60 4.81 2.42
C ILE A 119 17.59 4.51 3.54
N ILE A 120 17.42 3.40 4.27
CA ILE A 120 18.29 3.01 5.39
C ILE A 120 19.70 2.68 4.87
N ASN A 121 19.81 1.88 3.82
CA ASN A 121 21.10 1.49 3.25
C ASN A 121 21.78 2.67 2.52
N GLY A 122 21.00 3.62 2.03
CA GLY A 122 21.47 4.80 1.29
C GLY A 122 22.03 5.93 2.14
N GLN A 123 21.93 5.88 3.49
CA GLN A 123 22.29 6.99 4.38
C GLN A 123 23.73 7.49 4.24
N LYS A 124 24.67 6.62 3.83
CA LYS A 124 26.07 7.03 3.59
C LYS A 124 26.22 7.95 2.37
N ASN A 125 25.36 7.78 1.36
CA ASN A 125 25.44 8.50 0.09
C ASN A 125 24.49 9.70 0.05
N TYR A 126 23.30 9.57 0.65
CA TYR A 126 22.29 10.62 0.70
C TYR A 126 21.53 10.54 2.02
N GLN A 127 21.75 11.51 2.89
CA GLN A 127 21.12 11.53 4.21
C GLN A 127 19.67 11.98 4.11
N ILE A 128 18.77 11.14 4.62
CA ILE A 128 17.36 11.47 4.85
C ILE A 128 17.12 11.24 6.33
N ASN A 129 16.58 12.24 7.03
CA ASN A 129 16.23 12.13 8.44
C ASN A 129 14.96 11.25 8.62
N PHE A 130 15.11 9.97 8.29
CA PHE A 130 14.04 8.98 8.19
C PHE A 130 13.64 8.49 9.59
N LYS A 131 12.32 8.50 9.87
CA LYS A 131 11.77 8.24 11.20
C LYS A 131 10.81 7.07 11.27
N GLY A 132 10.20 6.66 10.16
CA GLY A 132 9.32 5.50 10.18
C GLY A 132 8.45 5.33 8.95
N VAL A 133 7.65 4.27 9.01
CA VAL A 133 6.74 3.84 7.97
C VAL A 133 5.33 3.71 8.56
N LEU A 134 4.31 4.19 7.84
CA LEU A 134 2.90 3.99 8.18
C LEU A 134 2.20 3.25 7.04
N ILE A 135 1.56 2.12 7.30
CA ILE A 135 0.95 1.29 6.26
C ILE A 135 -0.51 1.00 6.63
N GLY A 136 -1.44 1.55 5.87
CA GLY A 136 -2.88 1.27 5.99
C GLY A 136 -3.26 0.04 5.17
N ASN A 137 -3.91 -0.96 5.80
CA ASN A 137 -4.47 -2.13 5.10
C ASN A 137 -3.49 -2.79 4.10
N GLY A 138 -2.23 -2.92 4.49
CA GLY A 138 -1.14 -3.27 3.58
C GLY A 138 -1.11 -4.73 3.12
N TYR A 139 -0.66 -4.95 1.89
CA TYR A 139 -0.31 -6.28 1.38
C TYR A 139 1.14 -6.64 1.78
N PHE A 140 1.29 -7.49 2.80
CA PHE A 140 2.61 -7.87 3.35
C PHE A 140 3.06 -9.28 2.98
N SER A 141 2.10 -10.19 2.86
CA SER A 141 2.35 -11.60 2.62
C SER A 141 1.16 -12.18 1.89
N GLN A 142 1.40 -12.67 0.67
CA GLN A 142 0.37 -13.34 -0.12
C GLN A 142 -0.26 -14.51 0.62
N ARG A 143 0.57 -15.33 1.27
CA ARG A 143 0.15 -16.49 2.05
C ARG A 143 -0.78 -16.10 3.19
N LEU A 144 -0.37 -15.13 4.02
CA LEU A 144 -1.19 -14.70 5.15
C LEU A 144 -2.47 -13.99 4.69
N ASN A 145 -2.39 -13.17 3.63
CA ASN A 145 -3.55 -12.48 3.07
C ASN A 145 -4.60 -13.50 2.59
N ILE A 146 -4.20 -14.51 1.81
CA ILE A 146 -5.11 -15.57 1.34
C ILE A 146 -5.64 -16.43 2.49
N ASN A 147 -4.78 -16.85 3.42
CA ASN A 147 -5.21 -17.68 4.56
C ASN A 147 -6.22 -16.98 5.47
N THR A 148 -6.10 -15.66 5.62
CA THR A 148 -7.02 -14.87 6.45
C THR A 148 -8.29 -14.46 5.71
N MET A 149 -8.24 -14.25 4.39
CA MET A 149 -9.36 -13.74 3.61
C MET A 149 -10.62 -14.60 3.69
N LEU A 150 -10.51 -15.93 3.55
CA LEU A 150 -11.68 -16.82 3.64
C LEU A 150 -12.28 -16.84 5.05
N THR A 151 -11.43 -16.86 6.08
CA THR A 151 -11.87 -16.80 7.48
C THR A 151 -12.54 -15.45 7.79
N TYR A 152 -12.00 -14.36 7.25
CA TYR A 152 -12.61 -13.03 7.34
C TYR A 152 -13.99 -13.03 6.66
N ALA A 153 -14.08 -13.51 5.42
CA ALA A 153 -15.33 -13.53 4.67
C ALA A 153 -16.41 -14.37 5.36
N TYR A 154 -16.08 -15.55 5.90
CA TYR A 154 -17.03 -16.36 6.65
C TYR A 154 -17.49 -15.68 7.96
N SER A 155 -16.55 -15.18 8.76
CA SER A 155 -16.87 -14.55 10.05
C SER A 155 -17.68 -13.25 9.92
N HIS A 156 -17.72 -12.66 8.73
CA HIS A 156 -18.52 -11.47 8.41
C HIS A 156 -19.77 -11.79 7.58
N GLY A 157 -20.15 -13.07 7.45
CA GLY A 157 -21.36 -13.50 6.75
C GLY A 157 -21.33 -13.26 5.23
N LEU A 158 -20.14 -13.13 4.64
CA LEU A 158 -19.96 -12.98 3.18
C LEU A 158 -19.89 -14.33 2.47
N LEU A 159 -19.69 -15.43 3.22
CA LEU A 159 -19.68 -16.79 2.69
C LEU A 159 -20.86 -17.60 3.23
N ASP A 160 -21.49 -18.35 2.34
CA ASP A 160 -22.50 -19.33 2.70
C ASP A 160 -21.93 -20.41 3.65
N GLU A 161 -22.74 -20.81 4.63
CA GLU A 161 -22.36 -21.79 5.65
C GLU A 161 -22.07 -23.17 5.03
N GLY A 162 -22.86 -23.58 4.04
CA GLY A 162 -22.64 -24.82 3.29
C GLY A 162 -21.32 -24.80 2.52
N LEU A 163 -21.03 -23.68 1.86
CA LEU A 163 -19.76 -23.44 1.16
C LEU A 163 -18.57 -23.52 2.12
N TRP A 164 -18.66 -22.84 3.27
CA TRP A 164 -17.63 -22.87 4.31
C TRP A 164 -17.37 -24.28 4.86
N HIS A 165 -18.43 -25.02 5.20
CA HIS A 165 -18.28 -26.39 5.68
C HIS A 165 -17.67 -27.32 4.64
N SER A 166 -18.08 -27.19 3.37
CA SER A 166 -17.50 -27.94 2.26
C SER A 166 -16.01 -27.63 2.11
N PHE A 167 -15.62 -26.36 2.11
CA PHE A 167 -14.24 -25.92 2.07
C PHE A 167 -13.44 -26.47 3.26
N SER A 168 -13.90 -26.24 4.49
CA SER A 168 -13.23 -26.66 5.72
C SER A 168 -12.98 -28.17 5.74
N LYS A 169 -13.98 -28.97 5.36
CA LYS A 169 -13.86 -30.43 5.29
C LYS A 169 -12.86 -30.89 4.22
N ASN A 170 -12.96 -30.35 3.01
CA ASN A 170 -12.22 -30.85 1.86
C ASN A 170 -10.80 -30.29 1.73
N CYS A 171 -10.57 -29.07 2.23
CA CYS A 171 -9.31 -28.34 2.06
C CYS A 171 -8.55 -28.15 3.36
N CYS A 172 -9.23 -28.18 4.52
CA CYS A 172 -8.62 -27.96 5.83
C CYS A 172 -8.78 -29.14 6.79
N LYS A 173 -9.16 -30.33 6.29
CA LYS A 173 -9.40 -31.55 7.09
C LYS A 173 -10.37 -31.34 8.27
N GLY A 174 -11.27 -30.37 8.17
CA GLY A 174 -12.21 -29.98 9.23
C GLY A 174 -11.63 -29.07 10.32
N CYS A 175 -10.38 -28.63 10.21
CA CYS A 175 -9.70 -27.83 11.21
C CYS A 175 -9.45 -26.40 10.72
N ILE A 176 -10.46 -25.52 10.83
CA ILE A 176 -10.25 -24.08 10.76
C ILE A 176 -10.66 -23.49 12.10
N VAL A 177 -9.67 -23.17 12.92
CA VAL A 177 -9.90 -22.46 14.16
C VAL A 177 -9.84 -20.98 13.83
N ILE A 178 -10.97 -20.27 13.96
CA ILE A 178 -11.07 -18.85 13.60
C ILE A 178 -10.02 -17.97 14.32
N ASN A 179 -9.54 -18.42 15.49
CA ASN A 179 -8.51 -17.75 16.28
C ASN A 179 -7.10 -18.35 16.14
N ASN A 180 -6.89 -19.33 15.26
CA ASN A 180 -5.57 -19.91 14.98
C ASN A 180 -5.44 -20.18 13.47
N LEU A 181 -4.84 -19.22 12.79
CA LEU A 181 -4.69 -19.21 11.33
C LEU A 181 -3.64 -20.20 10.81
N ASP A 182 -2.85 -20.83 11.70
CA ASP A 182 -1.86 -21.84 11.32
C ASP A 182 -2.48 -23.24 11.18
N THR A 183 -3.76 -23.42 11.54
CA THR A 183 -4.41 -24.74 11.49
C THR A 183 -4.71 -25.20 10.06
N CYS A 184 -4.77 -24.27 9.09
CA CYS A 184 -4.95 -24.59 7.68
C CYS A 184 -4.17 -23.66 6.75
N ASP A 185 -3.28 -24.23 5.95
CA ASP A 185 -2.54 -23.52 4.91
C ASP A 185 -3.34 -23.44 3.59
N ILE A 186 -4.35 -22.58 3.57
CA ILE A 186 -5.24 -22.38 2.40
C ILE A 186 -4.40 -22.09 1.14
N PHE A 187 -3.43 -21.17 1.25
CA PHE A 187 -2.54 -20.76 0.17
C PHE A 187 -1.85 -21.95 -0.50
N GLY A 188 -1.31 -22.89 0.28
CA GLY A 188 -0.66 -24.10 -0.24
C GLY A 188 -1.60 -24.98 -1.07
N TYR A 189 -2.90 -25.01 -0.74
CA TYR A 189 -3.90 -25.80 -1.46
C TYR A 189 -4.41 -25.11 -2.73
N VAL A 190 -4.52 -23.79 -2.76
CA VAL A 190 -4.94 -23.05 -3.97
C VAL A 190 -3.91 -23.22 -5.10
N GLY A 191 -2.63 -23.34 -4.78
CA GLY A 191 -1.59 -23.55 -5.80
C GLY A 191 -1.50 -24.97 -6.37
N THR A 192 -2.10 -25.98 -5.71
CA THR A 192 -1.80 -27.40 -5.99
C THR A 192 -3.02 -28.32 -6.09
N ASN A 193 -4.18 -27.91 -5.57
CA ASN A 193 -5.39 -28.73 -5.50
C ASN A 193 -6.56 -28.07 -6.25
N THR A 194 -6.91 -28.63 -7.41
CA THR A 194 -8.02 -28.19 -8.27
C THR A 194 -9.39 -28.24 -7.58
N THR A 195 -9.54 -29.03 -6.52
CA THR A 195 -10.76 -29.04 -5.70
C THR A 195 -10.87 -27.80 -4.84
N CYS A 196 -9.76 -27.34 -4.26
CA CYS A 196 -9.71 -26.18 -3.36
C CYS A 196 -9.69 -24.85 -4.11
N LEU A 197 -9.17 -24.84 -5.34
CA LEU A 197 -9.22 -23.69 -6.26
C LEU A 197 -10.63 -23.16 -6.53
N LYS A 198 -11.68 -24.00 -6.44
CA LYS A 198 -13.06 -23.55 -6.71
C LYS A 198 -13.64 -22.63 -5.63
N PHE A 199 -12.94 -22.49 -4.51
CA PHE A 199 -13.41 -21.72 -3.35
C PHE A 199 -12.68 -20.37 -3.18
N VAL A 200 -11.74 -20.04 -4.07
CA VAL A 200 -10.85 -18.88 -3.96
C VAL A 200 -10.92 -18.02 -5.21
#